data_AF-A0A2M6GJ75-F1
#
_entry.id   AF-A0A2M6GJ75-F1
#
_cell.length_a   1.000
_cell.length_b   1.000
_cell.length_c   1.000
_cell.angle_alpha   90.00
_cell.angle_beta   90.00
_cell.angle_gamma   90.00
#
_symmetry.space_group_name_H-M   'P 1'
#
loop_
_entity.id
_entity.type
_entity.pdbx_description
1 polymer ?
#
loop_
_entity_poly.entity_id
_entity_poly.type
_entity_poly.pdbx_seq_one_letter_code
_entity_poly.pdbx_strand_id
1 'polypeptide(L)' 'MEITKEEFDDKIRETMDDLILAMAEHEDINPEKFYSMTCILENLAFFSPVIYGALRNSKKT' A
#
# COMPACT_ATOMS: atom_id res chain seq x y z
N MET A 1 -3.71 -7.58 16.56
CA MET A 1 -2.65 -7.62 15.54
C MET A 1 -1.35 -7.69 16.32
N GLU A 2 -0.55 -8.72 16.10
CA GLU A 2 0.75 -8.94 16.75
C GLU A 2 1.91 -8.28 15.99
N ILE A 3 1.59 -7.28 15.16
CA ILE A 3 2.57 -6.44 14.48
C ILE A 3 2.51 -5.05 15.11
N THR A 4 3.67 -4.44 15.30
CA THR A 4 3.78 -3.06 15.77
C THR A 4 3.32 -2.09 14.68
N LYS A 5 3.14 -0.81 15.04
CA LYS A 5 2.79 0.23 14.06
C LYS A 5 3.92 0.43 13.06
N GLU A 6 5.16 0.47 13.53
CA GLU A 6 6.35 0.68 12.72
C GLU A 6 6.53 -0.46 11.71
N GLU A 7 6.50 -1.72 12.18
CA GLU A 7 6.57 -2.88 11.28
C GLU A 7 5.42 -2.92 10.26
N PHE A 8 4.24 -2.42 10.62
CA PHE A 8 3.13 -2.31 9.67
C PHE A 8 3.38 -1.22 8.63
N ASP A 9 3.83 -0.04 9.08
CA ASP A 9 4.15 1.11 8.23
C ASP A 9 5.27 0.77 7.23
N ASP A 10 6.22 -0.08 7.60
CA ASP A 10 7.28 -0.55 6.71
C ASP A 10 6.73 -1.57 5.71
N LYS A 11 6.05 -2.62 6.20
CA LYS A 11 5.54 -3.69 5.32
C LYS A 11 4.52 -3.21 4.29
N ILE A 12 3.68 -2.26 4.64
CA ILE A 12 2.69 -1.75 3.69
C ILE A 12 3.37 -0.92 2.59
N ARG A 13 4.45 -0.19 2.90
CA ARG A 13 5.26 0.51 1.88
C ARG A 13 5.92 -0.49 0.96
N GLU A 14 6.61 -1.48 1.52
CA GLU A 14 7.21 -2.57 0.74
C GLU A 14 6.18 -3.26 -0.16
N THR A 15 4.98 -3.53 0.37
CA THR A 15 3.90 -4.13 -0.41
C THR A 15 3.42 -3.22 -1.55
N MET A 16 3.30 -1.91 -1.32
CA MET A 16 2.89 -0.98 -2.38
C MET A 16 3.98 -0.87 -3.45
N ASP A 17 5.25 -0.84 -3.06
CA ASP A 17 6.40 -0.82 -3.98
C ASP A 17 6.44 -2.09 -4.84
N ASP A 18 6.26 -3.26 -4.24
CA ASP A 18 6.20 -4.55 -4.94
C ASP A 18 5.05 -4.58 -5.96
N LEU A 19 3.89 -4.02 -5.60
CA LEU A 19 2.74 -3.91 -6.51
C LEU A 19 3.05 -2.99 -7.69
N ILE A 20 3.68 -1.83 -7.45
CA ILE A 20 4.07 -0.89 -8.51
C ILE A 20 5.10 -1.54 -9.43
N LEU A 21 6.09 -2.26 -8.88
CA LEU A 21 7.09 -2.98 -9.66
C LEU A 21 6.45 -4.06 -10.53
N ALA A 22 5.59 -4.90 -9.96
CA ALA A 22 4.88 -5.94 -10.70
C ALA A 22 4.01 -5.37 -11.83
N MET A 23 3.39 -4.21 -11.60
CA MET A 23 2.66 -3.50 -12.66
C MET A 23 3.58 -3.00 -13.76
N ALA A 24 4.76 -2.48 -13.40
CA ALA A 24 5.75 -1.94 -14.34
C ALA A 24 6.37 -3.03 -15.24
N GLU A 25 6.53 -4.25 -14.71
CA GLU A 25 7.12 -5.39 -15.41
C GLU A 25 6.13 -6.09 -16.36
N HIS A 26 4.84 -5.73 -16.34
CA HIS A 26 3.84 -6.33 -17.21
C HIS A 26 3.97 -5.83 -18.66
N GLU A 27 4.08 -6.76 -19.63
CA GLU A 27 4.36 -6.44 -21.04
C GLU A 27 3.34 -5.49 -21.68
N ASP A 28 2.06 -5.60 -21.31
CA ASP A 28 0.95 -4.77 -21.83
C ASP A 28 0.66 -3.50 -21.00
N ILE A 29 1.66 -2.94 -20.33
CA ILE A 29 1.45 -1.75 -19.49
C ILE A 29 0.91 -0.57 -20.29
N ASN A 30 -0.23 0.00 -19.84
CA ASN A 30 -0.71 1.28 -20.32
C ASN A 30 -0.14 2.40 -19.44
N PRO A 31 0.69 3.33 -19.98
CA PRO A 31 1.40 4.32 -19.16
C PRO A 31 0.49 5.27 -18.37
N GLU A 32 -0.64 5.68 -18.94
CA GLU A 32 -1.58 6.60 -18.30
C GLU A 32 -2.29 5.94 -17.12
N LYS A 33 -2.72 4.68 -17.30
CA LYS A 33 -3.32 3.88 -16.23
C LYS A 33 -2.31 3.53 -15.15
N PHE A 34 -1.08 3.19 -15.55
CA PHE A 34 0.02 2.93 -14.63
C PHE A 34 0.26 4.13 -13.73
N TYR A 35 0.49 5.31 -14.32
CA TYR A 35 0.72 6.55 -13.56
C TYR A 35 -0.39 6.81 -12.54
N SER A 36 -1.65 6.74 -12.99
CA SER A 36 -2.81 6.96 -12.12
C SER A 36 -2.85 5.97 -10.95
N MET A 37 -2.54 4.70 -11.21
CA MET A 37 -2.53 3.66 -10.17
C MET A 37 -1.36 3.82 -9.20
N THR A 38 -0.18 4.14 -9.70
CA THR A 38 0.99 4.46 -8.86
C THR A 38 0.65 5.59 -7.90
N CYS A 39 0.03 6.68 -8.36
CA CYS A 39 -0.42 7.76 -7.48
C CYS A 39 -1.41 7.29 -6.40
N ILE A 40 -2.32 6.36 -6.72
CA ILE A 40 -3.26 5.82 -5.74
C ILE A 40 -2.52 4.98 -4.69
N LEU A 41 -1.62 4.08 -5.12
CA LEU A 41 -0.88 3.18 -4.24
C LEU A 41 0.09 3.92 -3.31
N GLU A 42 0.79 4.93 -3.84
CA GLU A 42 1.68 5.80 -3.05
C GLU A 42 0.90 6.58 -1.98
N ASN A 43 -0.26 7.12 -2.34
CA ASN A 43 -1.13 7.77 -1.37
C ASN A 43 -1.63 6.77 -0.32
N LEU A 44 -1.94 5.53 -0.72
CA LEU A 44 -2.36 4.49 0.21
C LEU A 44 -1.25 4.13 1.21
N ALA A 45 0.01 4.01 0.75
CA ALA A 45 1.18 3.83 1.60
C ALA A 45 1.35 5.02 2.57
N PHE A 46 1.20 6.25 2.09
CA PHE A 46 1.26 7.45 2.93
C PHE A 46 0.21 7.43 4.06
N PHE A 47 -0.99 6.92 3.78
CA PHE A 47 -2.06 6.78 4.78
C PHE A 47 -1.93 5.56 5.70
N SER A 48 -0.80 4.84 5.68
CA SER A 48 -0.56 3.68 6.56
C SER A 48 -0.98 3.87 8.02
N PRO A 49 -0.65 4.98 8.71
CA PRO A 49 -1.04 5.16 10.11
C PRO A 49 -2.56 5.14 10.34
N VAL A 50 -3.32 5.64 9.36
CA VAL A 50 -4.79 5.65 9.38
C VAL A 50 -5.32 4.23 9.17
N ILE A 51 -4.74 3.48 8.23
CA ILE A 51 -5.11 2.09 7.93
C ILE A 51 -4.84 1.20 9.14
N TYR A 52 -3.67 1.32 9.77
CA TYR A 52 -3.32 0.60 11.00
C TYR A 52 -4.34 0.89 12.11
N GLY A 53 -4.71 2.15 12.31
CA GLY A 53 -5.72 2.57 13.27
C GLY A 53 -7.09 1.94 12.99
N ALA A 54 -7.55 1.98 11.74
CA ALA A 54 -8.83 1.39 11.32
C ALA A 54 -8.86 -0.13 11.55
N LEU A 55 -7.78 -0.84 11.20
CA LEU A 55 -7.65 -2.30 11.39
C LEU A 55 -7.58 -2.70 12.87
N ARG A 56 -6.98 -1.87 13.73
CA ARG A 56 -6.97 -2.11 15.18
C ARG A 56 -8.35 -1.89 15.79
N ASN A 57 -9.10 -0.91 15.29
CA ASN A 57 -10.44 -0.60 15.78
C ASN A 57 -11.49 -1.62 15.31
N SER A 58 -11.38 -2.14 14.08
CA SER A 58 -12.29 -3.17 13.57
C SER A 58 -12.22 -4.49 14.34
N LYS A 59 -11.07 -4.81 14.96
CA LYS A 59 -10.89 -6.00 15.80
C LYS A 59 -11.40 -5.86 17.24
N LYS A 60 -11.78 -4.65 17.65
CA LYS A 60 -12.33 -4.38 18.99
C LYS A 60 -13.86 -4.41 19.03
N THR A 61 -14.49 -4.37 17.86
CA THR A 61 -15.94 -4.47 17.65
C THR A 61 -16.29 -5.91 17.29
#